data_AF-A0A8J2T8B1-F1
#
_entry.id   AF-A0A8J2T8B1-F1
#
_cell.length_a   1.000
_cell.length_b   1.000
_cell.length_c   1.000
_cell.angle_alpha   90.00
_cell.angle_beta   90.00
_cell.angle_gamma   90.00
#
_symmetry.space_group_name_H-M   'P 1'
#
loop_
_entity.id
_entity.type
_entity.pdbx_description
1 polymer ?
#
loop_
_entity_poly.entity_id
_entity_poly.type
_entity_poly.pdbx_seq_one_letter_code
_entity_poly.pdbx_strand_id
1 'polypeptide(L)'
;MNRRRVCVLLVVFVLYLQWGHLVNTWQGQGEEYRGGLIDDLKYLKCYRWYRQCNSIRLGGQLWLRIHKDLPTEDMISLQSNWFSRTFLYVHKARAAPVSEIAFSRDPKVVPLQVLQDMHAMVMNSDSSAFHGHGGLLEGGEEWMHRGGGVWCRHRGGAPPVTNIELYVGAGFVEARQNWKEVLHELSRPGQLPLSITRQVLGTEDFVTPEIGDSFKIMQITDTHLRGTIDPGTIRAEFQTRAFISSVLARENPDFVVITGDLLDGWNSVDCELCIMKLVQPMILAKKPFVILQGTSDFSTQCSEAKVLNFVRDRPLCVNAIAPHGLALRLRHGARLMLHWGAIGLVENESAAPEVDYSLAFMHRPLPEYRPRGVFPLVGSYRERVVDEKLLEKESSGVYTALLKRGVQVVSCGSEHNNDCCLKPDNGIWLCFAGVSGVGAERMDGVAVTVRMFKVDDEKGEVTTWKRMAQNPEVVDYQVVATKRGEHESKTSADRGGA
;
A
#
# COMPACT_ATOMS: atom_id res chain seq x y z
N MET A 1 -47.12 38.30 -10.93
CA MET A 1 -45.78 38.47 -10.32
C MET A 1 -45.03 39.57 -11.09
N ASN A 2 -44.66 40.66 -10.41
CA ASN A 2 -44.28 41.93 -11.07
C ASN A 2 -42.90 41.81 -11.78
N ARG A 3 -42.80 42.15 -13.08
CA ARG A 3 -41.58 42.01 -13.90
C ARG A 3 -40.33 42.65 -13.26
N ARG A 4 -40.50 43.76 -12.53
CA ARG A 4 -39.42 44.41 -11.77
C ARG A 4 -38.88 43.54 -10.63
N ARG A 5 -39.73 42.78 -9.93
CA ARG A 5 -39.30 41.86 -8.86
C ARG A 5 -38.53 40.66 -9.44
N VAL A 6 -38.95 40.17 -10.62
CA VAL A 6 -38.24 39.08 -11.32
C VAL A 6 -36.85 39.54 -11.80
N CYS A 7 -36.73 40.76 -12.36
CA CYS A 7 -35.43 41.31 -12.76
C CYS A 7 -34.49 41.56 -11.55
N VAL A 8 -35.00 42.10 -10.44
CA VAL A 8 -34.19 42.32 -9.23
C VAL A 8 -33.71 40.98 -8.65
N LEU A 9 -34.58 39.97 -8.58
CA LEU A 9 -34.21 38.63 -8.14
C LEU A 9 -33.19 37.97 -9.07
N LEU A 10 -33.31 38.16 -10.39
CA LEU A 10 -32.31 37.70 -11.37
C LEU A 10 -30.95 38.38 -11.21
N VAL A 11 -30.92 39.70 -10.99
CA VAL A 11 -29.68 40.44 -10.78
C VAL A 11 -29.02 40.04 -9.46
N VAL A 12 -29.78 39.92 -8.38
CA VAL A 12 -29.26 39.44 -7.08
C VAL A 12 -28.75 37.99 -7.21
N PHE A 13 -29.46 37.14 -7.95
CA PHE A 13 -29.03 35.75 -8.19
C PHE A 13 -27.75 35.68 -9.03
N VAL A 14 -27.61 36.50 -10.08
CA VAL A 14 -26.38 36.60 -10.88
C VAL A 14 -25.22 37.14 -10.04
N LEU A 15 -25.43 38.17 -9.24
CA LEU A 15 -24.42 38.71 -8.33
C LEU A 15 -24.01 37.70 -7.25
N TYR A 16 -24.96 36.92 -6.71
CA TYR A 16 -24.70 35.86 -5.74
C TYR A 16 -23.89 34.70 -6.35
N LEU A 17 -24.23 34.29 -7.57
CA LEU A 17 -23.43 33.31 -8.32
C LEU A 17 -22.02 33.85 -8.61
N GLN A 18 -21.89 35.11 -9.02
CA GLN A 18 -20.60 35.75 -9.27
C GLN A 18 -19.75 35.92 -8.00
N TRP A 19 -20.37 36.12 -6.84
CA TRP A 19 -19.66 36.23 -5.57
C TRP A 19 -18.85 34.98 -5.23
N GLY A 20 -19.42 33.79 -5.43
CA GLY A 20 -18.70 32.52 -5.23
C GLY A 20 -17.46 32.40 -6.12
N HIS A 21 -17.59 32.73 -7.41
CA HIS A 21 -16.45 32.75 -8.32
C HIS A 21 -15.40 33.78 -7.91
N LEU A 22 -15.82 34.97 -7.45
CA LEU A 22 -14.93 36.01 -6.97
C LEU A 22 -14.16 35.51 -5.74
N VAL A 23 -14.83 34.97 -4.73
CA VAL A 23 -14.17 34.43 -3.54
C VAL A 23 -13.16 33.34 -3.92
N ASN A 24 -13.52 32.41 -4.81
CA ASN A 24 -12.62 31.34 -5.26
C ASN A 24 -11.42 31.85 -6.08
N THR A 25 -11.56 33.02 -6.71
CA THR A 25 -10.47 33.67 -7.45
C THR A 25 -9.45 34.32 -6.51
N TRP A 26 -9.90 34.83 -5.35
CA TRP A 26 -9.05 35.63 -4.46
C TRP A 26 -8.66 34.92 -3.15
N GLN A 27 -9.30 33.79 -2.81
CA GLN A 27 -9.00 33.00 -1.63
C GLN A 27 -7.51 32.56 -1.59
N GLY A 28 -6.95 32.52 -0.38
CA GLY A 28 -5.60 31.99 -0.13
C GLY A 28 -5.53 30.46 -0.27
N GLN A 29 -4.54 29.84 0.37
CA GLN A 29 -4.45 28.37 0.40
C GLN A 29 -5.75 27.78 0.98
N GLY A 30 -6.30 26.81 0.24
CA GLY A 30 -7.54 26.13 0.60
C GLY A 30 -7.32 25.05 1.65
N GLU A 31 -8.36 24.76 2.41
CA GLU A 31 -8.38 23.58 3.29
C GLU A 31 -8.30 22.31 2.43
N GLU A 32 -7.49 21.35 2.86
CA GLU A 32 -7.38 20.04 2.21
C GLU A 32 -8.31 19.04 2.87
N TYR A 33 -8.92 18.17 2.06
CA TYR A 33 -9.66 17.04 2.57
C TYR A 33 -8.71 16.01 3.21
N ARG A 34 -8.95 15.68 4.48
CA ARG A 34 -8.17 14.70 5.26
C ARG A 34 -9.05 13.61 5.87
N GLY A 35 -10.15 13.29 5.20
CA GLY A 35 -11.22 12.47 5.77
C GLY A 35 -12.15 13.24 6.71
N GLY A 36 -13.05 12.49 7.32
CA GLY A 36 -14.17 12.96 8.14
C GLY A 36 -15.52 12.55 7.58
N LEU A 37 -16.55 12.63 8.43
CA LEU A 37 -17.93 12.41 7.98
C LEU A 37 -18.31 13.41 6.90
N ILE A 38 -19.00 12.92 5.86
CA ILE A 38 -19.49 13.73 4.74
C ILE A 38 -21.01 13.65 4.65
N ASP A 39 -21.66 14.75 4.24
CA ASP A 39 -23.12 14.81 4.01
C ASP A 39 -23.46 15.14 2.54
N ASP A 40 -22.48 15.46 1.70
CA ASP A 40 -22.74 15.66 0.28
C ASP A 40 -21.47 15.48 -0.55
N LEU A 41 -21.66 15.17 -1.83
CA LEU A 41 -20.59 14.92 -2.79
C LEU A 41 -21.02 15.38 -4.18
N LYS A 42 -20.15 16.16 -4.86
CA LYS A 42 -20.47 16.78 -6.17
C LYS A 42 -19.28 16.85 -7.10
N TYR A 43 -19.59 16.87 -8.39
CA TYR A 43 -18.66 17.32 -9.43
C TYR A 43 -18.67 18.84 -9.50
N LEU A 44 -17.52 19.46 -9.25
CA LEU A 44 -17.40 20.91 -9.34
C LEU A 44 -16.24 21.30 -10.24
N LYS A 45 -16.46 22.37 -11.01
CA LYS A 45 -15.45 22.98 -11.88
C LYS A 45 -14.54 23.88 -11.05
N CYS A 46 -13.25 23.56 -11.05
CA CYS A 46 -12.21 24.53 -10.71
C CYS A 46 -11.78 25.24 -11.98
N TYR A 47 -11.98 26.56 -12.03
CA TYR A 47 -11.58 27.35 -13.18
C TYR A 47 -10.09 27.67 -13.09
N ARG A 48 -9.40 27.75 -14.24
CA ARG A 48 -7.95 27.93 -14.27
C ARG A 48 -7.46 29.26 -13.67
N TRP A 49 -8.35 30.25 -13.54
CA TRP A 49 -8.06 31.52 -12.86
C TRP A 49 -8.33 31.49 -11.35
N TYR A 50 -8.84 30.39 -10.80
CA TYR A 50 -8.90 30.21 -9.35
C TYR A 50 -7.48 30.05 -8.81
N ARG A 51 -7.20 30.65 -7.65
CA ARG A 51 -5.87 30.58 -7.01
C ARG A 51 -5.50 29.18 -6.56
N GLN A 52 -6.50 28.35 -6.24
CA GLN A 52 -6.32 26.97 -5.82
C GLN A 52 -7.60 26.15 -6.09
N CYS A 53 -7.44 24.82 -6.13
CA CYS A 53 -8.52 23.86 -6.33
C CYS A 53 -8.68 22.85 -5.17
N ASN A 54 -7.99 23.05 -4.05
CA ASN A 54 -8.14 22.20 -2.85
C ASN A 54 -9.49 22.41 -2.17
N SER A 55 -10.01 23.64 -2.17
CA SER A 55 -11.34 23.93 -1.66
C SER A 55 -12.04 25.01 -2.46
N ILE A 56 -13.35 24.88 -2.67
CA ILE A 56 -14.14 25.90 -3.35
C ILE A 56 -15.39 26.25 -2.56
N ARG A 57 -15.82 27.51 -2.65
CA ARG A 57 -17.07 27.97 -2.07
C ARG A 57 -18.17 27.99 -3.13
N LEU A 58 -19.28 27.35 -2.82
CA LEU A 58 -20.49 27.32 -3.63
C LEU A 58 -21.70 27.46 -2.71
N GLY A 59 -22.58 28.43 -2.98
CA GLY A 59 -23.77 28.65 -2.15
C GLY A 59 -23.46 28.99 -0.67
N GLY A 60 -22.31 29.60 -0.39
CA GLY A 60 -21.84 29.90 0.97
C GLY A 60 -21.22 28.70 1.71
N GLN A 61 -21.32 27.49 1.18
CA GLN A 61 -20.72 26.27 1.73
C GLN A 61 -19.29 26.07 1.23
N LEU A 62 -18.44 25.46 2.06
CA LEU A 62 -17.07 25.09 1.71
C LEU A 62 -17.05 23.63 1.25
N TRP A 63 -16.56 23.42 0.03
CA TRP A 63 -16.41 22.12 -0.60
C TRP A 63 -14.93 21.78 -0.66
N LEU A 64 -14.55 20.60 -0.17
CA LEU A 64 -13.16 20.14 -0.12
C LEU A 64 -12.93 19.14 -1.24
N ARG A 65 -11.90 19.35 -2.05
CA ARG A 65 -11.53 18.43 -3.13
C ARG A 65 -11.02 17.14 -2.50
N ILE A 66 -11.49 16.00 -3.01
CA ILE A 66 -10.82 14.73 -2.72
C ILE A 66 -9.50 14.76 -3.48
N HIS A 67 -8.45 15.12 -2.76
CA HIS A 67 -7.14 15.36 -3.32
C HIS A 67 -6.42 14.04 -3.56
N LYS A 68 -5.61 14.03 -4.61
CA LYS A 68 -4.58 13.04 -4.86
C LYS A 68 -3.35 13.80 -5.31
N ASP A 69 -2.22 13.49 -4.69
CA ASP A 69 -0.96 14.06 -5.11
C ASP A 69 -0.47 13.32 -6.35
N LEU A 70 -0.60 13.95 -7.52
CA LEU A 70 -0.12 13.46 -8.81
C LEU A 70 0.57 14.61 -9.55
N PRO A 71 1.51 14.32 -10.47
CA PRO A 71 2.31 15.35 -11.14
C PRO A 71 1.49 16.41 -11.86
N THR A 72 0.33 16.03 -12.39
CA THR A 72 -0.60 16.96 -13.03
C THR A 72 -2.02 16.71 -12.55
N GLU A 73 -2.76 17.78 -12.29
CA GLU A 73 -4.16 17.68 -11.90
C GLU A 73 -5.04 17.09 -13.01
N ASP A 74 -4.59 17.15 -14.26
CA ASP A 74 -5.30 16.57 -15.39
C ASP A 74 -5.44 15.04 -15.24
N MET A 75 -4.48 14.38 -14.56
CA MET A 75 -4.52 12.93 -14.31
C MET A 75 -5.64 12.49 -13.36
N ILE A 76 -6.10 13.35 -12.47
CA ILE A 76 -7.23 13.07 -11.55
C ILE A 76 -8.53 13.77 -11.99
N SER A 77 -8.43 14.82 -12.81
CA SER A 77 -9.62 15.49 -13.33
C SER A 77 -10.52 14.51 -14.10
N LEU A 78 -11.82 14.65 -13.92
CA LEU A 78 -12.83 13.86 -14.63
C LEU A 78 -13.09 14.41 -16.03
N GLN A 79 -13.00 15.73 -16.16
CA GLN A 79 -13.08 16.46 -17.42
C GLN A 79 -12.12 17.65 -17.34
N SER A 80 -11.36 17.89 -18.40
CA SER A 80 -10.48 19.04 -18.53
C SER A 80 -10.76 19.77 -19.84
N ASN A 81 -10.85 21.09 -19.77
CA ASN A 81 -10.96 21.96 -20.94
C ASN A 81 -10.09 23.20 -20.75
N TRP A 82 -10.15 24.10 -21.73
CA TRP A 82 -9.36 25.32 -21.74
C TRP A 82 -9.62 26.24 -20.53
N PHE A 83 -10.83 26.22 -19.97
CA PHE A 83 -11.24 27.17 -18.92
C PHE A 83 -11.28 26.57 -17.52
N SER A 84 -11.42 25.25 -17.41
CA SER A 84 -11.71 24.57 -16.15
C SER A 84 -11.32 23.11 -16.15
N ARG A 85 -11.10 22.59 -14.95
CA ARG A 85 -11.01 21.17 -14.64
C ARG A 85 -12.15 20.80 -13.70
N THR A 86 -12.74 19.64 -13.90
CA THR A 86 -13.81 19.11 -13.04
C THR A 86 -13.23 18.05 -12.11
N PHE A 87 -13.45 18.23 -10.81
CA PHE A 87 -13.02 17.29 -9.77
C PHE A 87 -14.18 16.87 -8.89
N LEU A 88 -13.92 15.86 -8.07
CA LEU A 88 -14.82 15.42 -7.02
C LEU A 88 -14.56 16.22 -5.74
N TYR A 89 -15.63 16.79 -5.20
CA TYR A 89 -15.60 17.53 -3.95
C TYR A 89 -16.60 16.95 -2.96
N VAL A 90 -16.26 17.02 -1.69
CA VAL A 90 -17.12 16.64 -0.56
C VAL A 90 -17.48 17.84 0.28
N HIS A 91 -18.64 17.77 0.91
CA HIS A 91 -19.05 18.66 1.99
C HIS A 91 -19.01 17.89 3.31
N LYS A 92 -18.36 18.48 4.32
CA LYS A 92 -18.23 17.87 5.65
C LYS A 92 -19.59 17.86 6.35
N ALA A 93 -19.93 16.71 6.93
CA ALA A 93 -21.20 16.52 7.59
C ALA A 93 -21.38 17.44 8.80
N ARG A 94 -22.54 18.09 8.87
CA ARG A 94 -23.05 18.67 10.14
C ARG A 94 -24.19 17.85 10.73
N ALA A 95 -24.95 17.17 9.89
CA ALA A 95 -26.03 16.27 10.26
C ALA A 95 -26.26 15.27 9.10
N ALA A 96 -26.86 14.11 9.40
CA ALA A 96 -27.23 13.09 8.41
C ALA A 96 -26.09 12.71 7.45
N PRO A 97 -25.04 12.00 7.92
CA PRO A 97 -23.93 11.61 7.05
C PRO A 97 -24.37 10.68 5.91
N VAL A 98 -23.64 10.72 4.81
CA VAL A 98 -23.77 9.77 3.70
C VAL A 98 -23.33 8.39 4.17
N SER A 99 -24.10 7.36 3.84
CA SER A 99 -23.80 5.95 4.08
C SER A 99 -23.35 5.22 2.81
N GLU A 100 -23.84 5.64 1.63
CA GLU A 100 -23.51 5.03 0.34
C GLU A 100 -23.40 6.07 -0.78
N ILE A 101 -22.57 5.80 -1.78
CA ILE A 101 -22.36 6.68 -2.94
C ILE A 101 -22.47 5.84 -4.21
N ALA A 102 -23.10 6.38 -5.24
CA ALA A 102 -23.14 5.78 -6.56
C ALA A 102 -22.99 6.85 -7.65
N PHE A 103 -22.44 6.44 -8.79
CA PHE A 103 -22.15 7.33 -9.90
C PHE A 103 -22.68 6.76 -11.21
N SER A 104 -23.38 7.59 -11.96
CA SER A 104 -23.86 7.28 -13.31
C SER A 104 -22.97 7.92 -14.36
N ARG A 105 -22.81 7.23 -15.49
CA ARG A 105 -22.10 7.77 -16.67
C ARG A 105 -22.84 8.96 -17.28
N ASP A 106 -24.15 8.80 -17.45
CA ASP A 106 -25.04 9.84 -17.96
C ASP A 106 -25.77 10.46 -16.76
N PRO A 107 -25.65 11.77 -16.52
CA PRO A 107 -26.37 12.47 -15.45
C PRO A 107 -27.89 12.27 -15.46
N LYS A 108 -28.46 11.81 -16.58
CA LYS A 108 -29.89 11.51 -16.75
C LYS A 108 -30.27 10.08 -16.40
N VAL A 109 -29.30 9.19 -16.21
CA VAL A 109 -29.52 7.76 -15.94
C VAL A 109 -29.30 7.49 -14.45
N VAL A 110 -30.14 6.62 -13.88
CA VAL A 110 -30.00 6.14 -12.50
C VAL A 110 -28.94 5.03 -12.48
N PRO A 111 -27.91 5.10 -11.62
CA PRO A 111 -26.89 4.07 -11.52
C PRO A 111 -27.48 2.69 -11.18
N LEU A 112 -26.87 1.62 -11.69
CA LEU A 112 -27.34 0.25 -11.44
C LEU A 112 -27.47 -0.08 -9.94
N GLN A 113 -26.53 0.34 -9.10
CA GLN A 113 -26.57 0.14 -7.65
C GLN A 113 -27.83 0.76 -7.02
N VAL A 114 -28.18 1.98 -7.44
CA VAL A 114 -29.36 2.68 -6.93
C VAL A 114 -30.63 1.93 -7.35
N LEU A 115 -30.70 1.45 -8.60
CA LEU A 115 -31.82 0.64 -9.08
C LEU A 115 -31.95 -0.68 -8.31
N GLN A 116 -30.83 -1.35 -8.01
CA GLN A 116 -30.80 -2.59 -7.25
C GLN A 116 -31.29 -2.39 -5.82
N ASP A 117 -30.81 -1.37 -5.12
CA ASP A 117 -31.23 -1.06 -3.75
C ASP A 117 -32.70 -0.66 -3.70
N MET A 118 -33.16 0.17 -4.64
CA MET A 118 -34.57 0.54 -4.75
C MET A 118 -35.46 -0.68 -5.02
N HIS A 119 -35.03 -1.59 -5.90
CA HIS A 119 -35.76 -2.82 -6.17
C HIS A 119 -35.82 -3.72 -4.93
N ALA A 120 -34.69 -3.88 -4.22
CA ALA A 120 -34.64 -4.64 -2.97
C ALA A 120 -35.60 -4.07 -1.93
N MET A 121 -35.65 -2.75 -1.75
CA MET A 121 -36.61 -2.10 -0.85
C MET A 121 -38.07 -2.40 -1.21
N VAL A 122 -38.42 -2.29 -2.51
CA VAL A 122 -39.77 -2.58 -3.02
C VAL A 122 -40.15 -4.04 -2.77
N MET A 123 -39.21 -4.96 -2.94
CA MET A 123 -39.46 -6.40 -2.74
C MET A 123 -39.49 -6.82 -1.26
N ASN A 124 -38.94 -6.00 -0.35
CA ASN A 124 -38.68 -6.37 1.04
C ASN A 124 -39.61 -5.68 2.07
N SER A 125 -40.56 -4.82 1.68
CA SER A 125 -41.41 -4.11 2.65
C SER A 125 -42.92 -4.35 2.53
N ASP A 126 -43.42 -4.92 3.63
CA ASP A 126 -44.73 -4.74 4.23
C ASP A 126 -45.41 -3.39 3.92
N SER A 127 -46.73 -3.47 3.75
CA SER A 127 -47.70 -2.47 3.28
C SER A 127 -47.71 -1.08 3.96
N SER A 128 -46.87 -0.83 4.97
CA SER A 128 -46.84 0.44 5.72
C SER A 128 -46.07 1.57 5.01
N ALA A 129 -45.21 1.27 4.02
CA ALA A 129 -44.49 2.29 3.25
C ALA A 129 -45.36 3.06 2.24
N PHE A 130 -46.61 2.62 2.02
CA PHE A 130 -47.51 3.19 1.01
C PHE A 130 -48.64 4.07 1.58
N HIS A 131 -48.64 4.36 2.89
CA HIS A 131 -49.67 5.19 3.54
C HIS A 131 -49.22 6.66 3.75
N GLY A 132 -48.50 7.21 2.76
CA GLY A 132 -48.29 8.66 2.60
C GLY A 132 -48.96 9.11 1.30
N HIS A 133 -49.96 10.00 1.38
CA HIS A 133 -50.59 10.59 0.20
C HIS A 133 -49.58 11.52 -0.52
N GLY A 134 -48.74 10.96 -1.40
CA GLY A 134 -47.63 11.74 -1.96
C GLY A 134 -46.80 11.09 -3.07
N GLY A 135 -47.39 10.27 -3.96
CA GLY A 135 -46.69 9.80 -5.18
C GLY A 135 -45.53 8.81 -4.93
N LEU A 136 -45.10 8.14 -6.00
CA LEU A 136 -44.14 7.03 -6.04
C LEU A 136 -42.70 7.32 -5.52
N LEU A 137 -42.49 8.39 -4.76
CA LEU A 137 -41.16 8.91 -4.38
C LEU A 137 -40.90 9.00 -2.87
N GLU A 138 -41.91 8.88 -2.00
CA GLU A 138 -41.71 9.04 -0.54
C GLU A 138 -41.18 7.76 0.15
N GLY A 139 -41.37 6.57 -0.44
CA GLY A 139 -40.67 5.36 -0.01
C GLY A 139 -39.22 5.28 -0.50
N GLY A 140 -38.79 6.19 -1.38
CA GLY A 140 -37.46 6.28 -2.01
C GLY A 140 -36.50 7.27 -1.32
N GLU A 141 -36.79 7.68 -0.09
CA GLU A 141 -36.08 8.73 0.68
C GLU A 141 -34.60 8.44 1.00
N GLU A 142 -34.08 7.24 0.74
CA GLU A 142 -32.71 6.93 1.08
C GLU A 142 -31.71 7.55 0.11
N TRP A 143 -31.95 7.43 -1.20
CA TRP A 143 -31.04 7.84 -2.28
C TRP A 143 -31.43 9.20 -2.86
N MET A 144 -30.53 10.18 -2.78
CA MET A 144 -30.72 11.51 -3.34
C MET A 144 -29.78 11.79 -4.51
N HIS A 145 -30.34 12.21 -5.65
CA HIS A 145 -29.56 12.72 -6.77
C HIS A 145 -28.95 14.09 -6.42
N ARG A 146 -27.63 14.20 -6.53
CA ARG A 146 -26.84 15.41 -6.20
C ARG A 146 -26.45 16.25 -7.42
N GLY A 147 -26.85 15.81 -8.61
CA GLY A 147 -26.51 16.43 -9.88
C GLY A 147 -25.27 15.81 -10.52
N GLY A 148 -25.18 15.94 -11.85
CA GLY A 148 -24.05 15.43 -12.61
C GLY A 148 -23.91 13.91 -12.62
N GLY A 149 -24.94 13.16 -12.22
CA GLY A 149 -24.90 11.69 -12.12
C GLY A 149 -24.42 11.17 -10.77
N VAL A 150 -24.19 12.03 -9.77
CA VAL A 150 -23.86 11.62 -8.40
C VAL A 150 -25.13 11.34 -7.62
N TRP A 151 -25.13 10.22 -6.90
CA TRP A 151 -26.18 9.83 -5.96
C TRP A 151 -25.58 9.54 -4.59
N CYS A 152 -26.25 10.00 -3.53
CA CYS A 152 -25.84 9.76 -2.16
C CYS A 152 -26.98 9.15 -1.36
N ARG A 153 -26.68 8.13 -0.57
CA ARG A 153 -27.61 7.52 0.37
C ARG A 153 -27.34 8.00 1.79
N HIS A 154 -28.35 8.43 2.54
CA HIS A 154 -28.16 8.99 3.90
C HIS A 154 -28.77 8.16 5.02
N ARG A 155 -29.80 7.40 4.71
CA ARG A 155 -30.57 6.56 5.63
C ARG A 155 -30.50 5.12 5.11
N GLY A 156 -30.67 4.14 6.00
CA GLY A 156 -30.73 2.73 5.61
C GLY A 156 -29.76 1.77 6.30
N GLY A 157 -29.47 2.01 7.58
CA GLY A 157 -28.77 1.07 8.47
C GLY A 157 -27.28 0.82 8.18
N ALA A 158 -26.76 1.27 7.03
CA ALA A 158 -25.35 1.15 6.68
C ALA A 158 -24.50 2.16 7.47
N PRO A 159 -23.26 1.79 7.88
CA PRO A 159 -22.38 2.72 8.57
C PRO A 159 -22.03 3.93 7.70
N PRO A 160 -21.87 5.12 8.30
CA PRO A 160 -21.56 6.33 7.55
C PRO A 160 -20.17 6.29 6.91
N VAL A 161 -20.03 7.00 5.80
CA VAL A 161 -18.77 7.23 5.10
C VAL A 161 -17.92 8.21 5.89
N THR A 162 -16.71 7.79 6.23
CA THR A 162 -15.75 8.55 7.04
C THR A 162 -14.56 9.03 6.25
N ASN A 163 -14.28 8.46 5.07
CA ASN A 163 -13.19 8.90 4.22
C ASN A 163 -13.43 8.47 2.76
N ILE A 164 -12.76 9.15 1.82
CA ILE A 164 -12.75 8.78 0.40
C ILE A 164 -11.32 8.92 -0.12
N GLU A 165 -10.80 7.88 -0.76
CA GLU A 165 -9.50 7.87 -1.42
C GLU A 165 -9.64 7.51 -2.90
N LEU A 166 -8.70 8.02 -3.70
CA LEU A 166 -8.66 7.84 -5.15
C LEU A 166 -7.39 7.13 -5.55
N TYR A 167 -7.48 6.23 -6.53
CA TYR A 167 -6.34 5.52 -7.09
C TYR A 167 -6.40 5.60 -8.62
N VAL A 168 -5.30 5.98 -9.27
CA VAL A 168 -5.23 6.24 -10.71
C VAL A 168 -4.34 5.23 -11.41
N GLY A 169 -4.92 4.40 -12.28
CA GLY A 169 -4.20 3.31 -12.95
C GLY A 169 -5.03 2.04 -13.01
N ALA A 170 -4.47 1.00 -13.62
CA ALA A 170 -5.19 -0.25 -13.82
C ALA A 170 -4.99 -1.26 -12.68
N GLY A 171 -6.01 -2.11 -12.48
CA GLY A 171 -5.91 -3.31 -11.64
C GLY A 171 -5.90 -3.05 -10.13
N PHE A 172 -6.37 -1.88 -9.69
CA PHE A 172 -6.69 -1.66 -8.28
C PHE A 172 -7.86 -2.56 -7.86
N VAL A 173 -7.78 -3.09 -6.65
CA VAL A 173 -8.86 -3.84 -6.00
C VAL A 173 -8.74 -3.57 -4.51
N GLU A 174 -9.81 -3.05 -3.90
CA GLU A 174 -9.83 -2.75 -2.47
C GLU A 174 -9.74 -4.03 -1.61
N ALA A 175 -8.95 -3.99 -0.54
CA ALA A 175 -8.73 -5.13 0.34
C ALA A 175 -8.83 -4.79 1.83
N ARG A 176 -8.85 -3.52 2.19
CA ARG A 176 -8.95 -3.09 3.60
C ARG A 176 -10.36 -3.38 4.11
N GLN A 177 -10.47 -3.93 5.31
CA GLN A 177 -11.71 -4.47 5.87
C GLN A 177 -12.85 -3.43 5.91
N ASN A 178 -12.54 -2.20 6.31
CA ASN A 178 -13.51 -1.10 6.45
C ASN A 178 -13.56 -0.16 5.24
N TRP A 179 -13.03 -0.61 4.11
CA TRP A 179 -13.07 0.14 2.86
C TRP A 179 -13.83 -0.63 1.79
N LYS A 180 -14.51 0.10 0.93
CA LYS A 180 -15.22 -0.46 -0.22
C LYS A 180 -14.91 0.37 -1.45
N GLU A 181 -14.66 -0.30 -2.56
CA GLU A 181 -14.61 0.35 -3.86
C GLU A 181 -16.02 0.75 -4.29
N VAL A 182 -16.16 1.98 -4.74
CA VAL A 182 -17.43 2.54 -5.18
C VAL A 182 -17.66 2.16 -6.64
N LEU A 183 -18.76 1.45 -6.89
CA LEU A 183 -19.19 1.16 -8.26
C LEU A 183 -19.54 2.46 -8.98
N HIS A 184 -18.84 2.71 -10.10
CA HIS A 184 -19.03 3.91 -10.88
C HIS A 184 -18.90 3.67 -12.38
N GLU A 185 -19.65 4.43 -13.16
CA GLU A 185 -19.61 4.36 -14.62
C GLU A 185 -18.94 5.61 -15.25
N LEU A 186 -18.03 6.24 -14.50
CA LEU A 186 -17.37 7.48 -14.91
C LEU A 186 -16.66 7.35 -16.26
N SER A 187 -17.06 8.18 -17.23
CA SER A 187 -16.42 8.25 -18.54
C SER A 187 -15.21 9.17 -18.50
N ARG A 188 -14.01 8.61 -18.68
CA ARG A 188 -12.73 9.34 -18.70
C ARG A 188 -11.96 9.09 -20.01
N PRO A 189 -12.42 9.62 -21.15
CA PRO A 189 -11.85 9.27 -22.46
C PRO A 189 -10.38 9.72 -22.55
N GLY A 190 -9.51 8.79 -22.94
CA GLY A 190 -8.07 9.04 -23.09
C GLY A 190 -7.30 9.24 -21.77
N GLN A 191 -7.94 9.00 -20.62
CA GLN A 191 -7.30 9.05 -19.31
C GLN A 191 -7.16 7.65 -18.71
N LEU A 192 -6.31 7.53 -17.70
CA LEU A 192 -6.16 6.30 -16.96
C LEU A 192 -7.42 5.97 -16.14
N PRO A 193 -7.68 4.69 -15.84
CA PRO A 193 -8.76 4.29 -14.95
C PRO A 193 -8.65 5.01 -13.60
N LEU A 194 -9.79 5.30 -13.01
CA LEU A 194 -9.91 5.82 -11.66
C LEU A 194 -10.62 4.76 -10.84
N SER A 195 -10.10 4.46 -9.66
CA SER A 195 -10.82 3.73 -8.62
C SER A 195 -11.14 4.71 -7.49
N ILE A 196 -12.41 4.71 -7.06
CA ILE A 196 -12.89 5.51 -5.94
C ILE A 196 -13.17 4.56 -4.79
N THR A 197 -12.54 4.77 -3.64
CA THR A 197 -12.75 3.93 -2.46
C THR A 197 -13.29 4.78 -1.33
N ARG A 198 -14.22 4.22 -0.55
CA ARG A 198 -14.80 4.87 0.61
C ARG A 198 -14.54 4.05 1.85
N GLN A 199 -14.19 4.72 2.94
CA GLN A 199 -14.13 4.12 4.25
C GLN A 199 -15.51 4.21 4.91
N VAL A 200 -15.93 3.12 5.52
CA VAL A 200 -17.12 3.09 6.38
C VAL A 200 -16.70 3.07 7.84
N LEU A 201 -17.51 3.69 8.70
CA LEU A 201 -17.33 3.61 10.14
C LEU A 201 -17.36 2.14 10.58
N GLY A 202 -16.30 1.70 11.24
CA GLY A 202 -16.14 0.33 11.73
C GLY A 202 -14.85 0.18 12.52
N THR A 203 -14.75 -0.90 13.29
CA THR A 203 -13.51 -1.30 13.95
C THR A 203 -12.71 -2.18 12.99
N GLU A 204 -11.40 -1.97 12.89
CA GLU A 204 -10.53 -2.95 12.24
C GLU A 204 -10.24 -4.06 13.25
N ASP A 205 -10.55 -5.31 12.89
CA ASP A 205 -10.28 -6.46 13.75
C ASP A 205 -8.81 -6.84 13.58
N PHE A 206 -7.92 -6.04 14.20
CA PHE A 206 -6.52 -6.40 14.27
C PHE A 206 -6.34 -7.50 15.31
N VAL A 207 -6.17 -8.73 14.86
CA VAL A 207 -5.73 -9.84 15.70
C VAL A 207 -4.21 -9.82 15.72
N THR A 208 -3.63 -9.57 16.89
CA THR A 208 -2.19 -9.79 17.10
C THR A 208 -1.87 -11.25 16.79
N PRO A 209 -0.92 -11.54 15.88
CA PRO A 209 -0.54 -12.92 15.59
C PRO A 209 -0.05 -13.59 16.87
N GLU A 210 -0.52 -14.81 17.15
CA GLU A 210 0.06 -15.62 18.21
C GLU A 210 1.46 -16.07 17.78
N ILE A 211 2.47 -15.70 18.56
CA ILE A 211 3.85 -16.14 18.31
C ILE A 211 3.99 -17.57 18.81
N GLY A 212 4.22 -18.49 17.86
CA GLY A 212 4.41 -19.91 18.15
C GLY A 212 5.84 -20.26 18.62
N ASP A 213 6.13 -21.55 18.52
CA ASP A 213 7.46 -22.13 18.81
C ASP A 213 8.48 -21.83 17.70
N SER A 214 7.95 -21.59 16.49
CA SER A 214 8.71 -21.13 15.34
C SER A 214 8.11 -19.87 14.77
N PHE A 215 8.94 -19.06 14.11
CA PHE A 215 8.53 -17.84 13.43
C PHE A 215 8.96 -17.89 11.96
N LYS A 216 7.99 -17.85 11.05
CA LYS A 216 8.20 -17.94 9.60
C LYS A 216 8.07 -16.58 8.94
N ILE A 217 9.10 -16.21 8.17
CA ILE A 217 9.20 -14.93 7.46
C ILE A 217 9.19 -15.21 5.96
N MET A 218 8.37 -14.47 5.23
CA MET A 218 8.40 -14.42 3.77
C MET A 218 9.03 -13.10 3.32
N GLN A 219 10.05 -13.18 2.47
CA GLN A 219 10.68 -12.02 1.87
C GLN A 219 10.25 -11.87 0.41
N ILE A 220 9.78 -10.68 0.08
CA ILE A 220 9.39 -10.23 -1.26
C ILE A 220 10.33 -9.10 -1.66
N THR A 221 10.73 -9.03 -2.92
CA THR A 221 11.64 -7.98 -3.38
C THR A 221 11.44 -7.66 -4.86
N ASP A 222 11.79 -6.45 -5.29
CA ASP A 222 11.97 -6.08 -6.68
C ASP A 222 10.74 -6.46 -7.54
N THR A 223 9.58 -5.90 -7.17
CA THR A 223 8.31 -6.21 -7.86
C THR A 223 8.06 -5.32 -9.07
N HIS A 224 8.66 -4.13 -9.13
CA HIS A 224 8.59 -3.19 -10.26
C HIS A 224 7.16 -2.96 -10.79
N LEU A 225 6.22 -2.64 -9.89
CA LEU A 225 4.84 -2.35 -10.26
C LEU A 225 4.74 -0.95 -10.87
N ARG A 226 3.94 -0.82 -11.94
CA ARG A 226 3.79 0.41 -12.74
C ARG A 226 2.38 0.99 -12.72
N GLY A 227 1.35 0.15 -12.60
CA GLY A 227 -0.06 0.59 -12.59
C GLY A 227 -0.58 1.15 -13.92
N THR A 228 0.08 0.87 -15.04
CA THR A 228 -0.30 1.36 -16.37
C THR A 228 -1.44 0.55 -16.98
N ILE A 229 -1.98 1.02 -18.11
CA ILE A 229 -2.99 0.29 -18.90
C ILE A 229 -2.39 -0.63 -19.97
N ASP A 230 -1.06 -0.76 -20.00
CA ASP A 230 -0.39 -1.66 -20.95
C ASP A 230 -0.78 -3.12 -20.65
N PRO A 231 -1.33 -3.88 -21.62
CA PRO A 231 -1.80 -5.24 -21.38
C PRO A 231 -0.71 -6.18 -20.85
N GLY A 232 0.54 -6.02 -21.30
CA GLY A 232 1.68 -6.81 -20.83
C GLY A 232 1.97 -6.56 -19.35
N THR A 233 2.00 -5.28 -18.97
CA THR A 233 2.17 -4.83 -17.58
C THR A 233 1.04 -5.34 -16.70
N ILE A 234 -0.23 -5.16 -17.10
CA ILE A 234 -1.40 -5.64 -16.33
C ILE A 234 -1.28 -7.15 -16.08
N ARG A 235 -0.95 -7.93 -17.11
CA ARG A 235 -0.79 -9.38 -16.98
C ARG A 235 0.34 -9.74 -16.02
N ALA A 236 1.50 -9.09 -16.15
CA ALA A 236 2.65 -9.36 -15.30
C ALA A 236 2.35 -9.04 -13.83
N GLU A 237 1.74 -7.90 -13.54
CA GLU A 237 1.38 -7.49 -12.17
C GLU A 237 0.32 -8.42 -11.55
N PHE A 238 -0.66 -8.88 -12.36
CA PHE A 238 -1.62 -9.89 -11.92
C PHE A 238 -0.91 -11.20 -11.57
N GLN A 239 0.02 -11.68 -12.41
CA GLN A 239 0.79 -12.89 -12.16
C GLN A 239 1.67 -12.77 -10.91
N THR A 240 2.31 -11.62 -10.70
CA THR A 240 3.08 -11.31 -9.48
C THR A 240 2.20 -11.45 -8.22
N ARG A 241 1.02 -10.81 -8.20
CA ARG A 241 0.09 -10.87 -7.06
C ARG A 241 -0.47 -12.27 -6.84
N ALA A 242 -0.81 -12.98 -7.91
CA ALA A 242 -1.29 -14.37 -7.83
C ALA A 242 -0.21 -15.29 -7.26
N PHE A 243 1.04 -15.13 -7.68
CA PHE A 243 2.18 -15.86 -7.15
C PHE A 243 2.36 -15.60 -5.65
N ILE A 244 2.43 -14.33 -5.24
CA ILE A 244 2.56 -13.95 -3.83
C ILE A 244 1.40 -14.53 -3.00
N SER A 245 0.16 -14.41 -3.47
CA SER A 245 -1.03 -14.96 -2.81
C SER A 245 -0.91 -16.49 -2.65
N SER A 246 -0.43 -17.19 -3.68
CA SER A 246 -0.25 -18.63 -3.64
C SER A 246 0.80 -19.07 -2.61
N VAL A 247 1.88 -18.31 -2.45
CA VAL A 247 2.91 -18.60 -1.46
C VAL A 247 2.41 -18.29 -0.05
N LEU A 248 1.71 -17.17 0.15
CA LEU A 248 1.06 -16.85 1.43
C LEU A 248 0.13 -17.99 1.88
N ALA A 249 -0.67 -18.55 0.96
CA ALA A 249 -1.57 -19.65 1.26
C ALA A 249 -0.84 -20.98 1.57
N ARG A 250 0.25 -21.29 0.85
CA ARG A 250 0.99 -22.55 1.01
C ARG A 250 1.93 -22.53 2.21
N GLU A 251 2.62 -21.42 2.41
CA GLU A 251 3.63 -21.28 3.46
C GLU A 251 3.05 -20.77 4.77
N ASN A 252 1.94 -20.02 4.72
CA ASN A 252 1.32 -19.39 5.87
C ASN A 252 2.35 -18.69 6.79
N PRO A 253 3.15 -17.74 6.28
CA PRO A 253 4.14 -17.05 7.09
C PRO A 253 3.48 -16.25 8.22
N ASP A 254 4.24 -16.00 9.28
CA ASP A 254 3.83 -15.15 10.41
C ASP A 254 4.08 -13.68 10.09
N PHE A 255 5.07 -13.39 9.25
CA PHE A 255 5.49 -12.03 8.90
C PHE A 255 6.01 -11.93 7.47
N VAL A 256 5.82 -10.79 6.84
CA VAL A 256 6.31 -10.50 5.48
C VAL A 256 7.26 -9.32 5.50
N VAL A 257 8.41 -9.45 4.85
CA VAL A 257 9.38 -8.37 4.66
C VAL A 257 9.48 -8.04 3.16
N ILE A 258 9.26 -6.78 2.80
CA ILE A 258 9.40 -6.31 1.43
C ILE A 258 10.69 -5.48 1.33
N THR A 259 11.71 -5.97 0.62
CA THR A 259 13.07 -5.38 0.60
C THR A 259 13.32 -4.38 -0.52
N GLY A 260 12.35 -3.53 -0.85
CA GLY A 260 12.52 -2.43 -1.80
C GLY A 260 12.24 -2.78 -3.27
N ASP A 261 12.30 -1.74 -4.11
CA ASP A 261 11.96 -1.74 -5.54
C ASP A 261 10.56 -2.31 -5.80
N LEU A 262 9.61 -1.77 -5.00
CA LEU A 262 8.18 -2.02 -5.14
C LEU A 262 7.69 -1.41 -6.46
N LEU A 263 8.14 -0.18 -6.72
CA LEU A 263 7.81 0.65 -7.87
C LEU A 263 8.88 0.52 -8.95
N ASP A 264 8.49 0.80 -10.19
CA ASP A 264 9.42 0.88 -11.32
C ASP A 264 9.81 2.33 -11.65
N GLY A 265 10.18 3.10 -10.63
CA GLY A 265 10.62 4.50 -10.76
C GLY A 265 9.63 5.36 -11.52
N TRP A 266 10.11 5.97 -12.61
CA TRP A 266 9.36 6.88 -13.48
C TRP A 266 8.25 6.23 -14.29
N ASN A 267 8.24 4.90 -14.39
CA ASN A 267 7.22 4.13 -15.10
C ASN A 267 5.98 3.88 -14.22
N SER A 268 6.06 4.20 -12.92
CA SER A 268 4.95 4.06 -11.98
C SER A 268 4.05 5.30 -12.03
N VAL A 269 2.79 5.09 -12.38
CA VAL A 269 1.81 6.17 -12.56
C VAL A 269 1.35 6.75 -11.22
N ASP A 270 0.96 5.88 -10.30
CA ASP A 270 0.42 6.22 -8.98
C ASP A 270 1.03 5.26 -7.98
N CYS A 271 1.99 5.76 -7.20
CA CYS A 271 2.71 4.92 -6.25
C CYS A 271 1.81 4.35 -5.16
N GLU A 272 0.79 5.09 -4.73
CA GLU A 272 -0.16 4.60 -3.73
C GLU A 272 -0.98 3.42 -4.28
N LEU A 273 -1.38 3.48 -5.57
CA LEU A 273 -2.03 2.35 -6.25
C LEU A 273 -1.10 1.14 -6.33
N CYS A 274 0.17 1.34 -6.72
CA CYS A 274 1.14 0.25 -6.82
C CYS A 274 1.39 -0.39 -5.45
N ILE A 275 1.58 0.42 -4.40
CA ILE A 275 1.75 -0.06 -3.02
C ILE A 275 0.52 -0.86 -2.59
N MET A 276 -0.70 -0.32 -2.79
CA MET A 276 -1.93 -1.03 -2.45
C MET A 276 -2.06 -2.37 -3.17
N LYS A 277 -1.68 -2.43 -4.46
CA LYS A 277 -1.65 -3.69 -5.23
C LYS A 277 -0.66 -4.69 -4.66
N LEU A 278 0.51 -4.24 -4.20
CA LEU A 278 1.51 -5.12 -3.60
C LEU A 278 1.05 -5.66 -2.24
N VAL A 279 0.55 -4.80 -1.35
CA VAL A 279 0.17 -5.21 0.01
C VAL A 279 -1.16 -5.94 0.07
N GLN A 280 -1.96 -5.88 -1.01
CA GLN A 280 -3.27 -6.49 -1.09
C GLN A 280 -3.30 -7.96 -0.63
N PRO A 281 -2.41 -8.85 -1.13
CA PRO A 281 -2.42 -10.26 -0.71
C PRO A 281 -2.12 -10.41 0.79
N MET A 282 -1.27 -9.57 1.37
CA MET A 282 -0.96 -9.61 2.80
C MET A 282 -2.16 -9.16 3.64
N ILE A 283 -2.83 -8.08 3.24
CA ILE A 283 -4.03 -7.57 3.93
C ILE A 283 -5.13 -8.64 3.93
N LEU A 284 -5.41 -9.24 2.77
CA LEU A 284 -6.42 -10.30 2.65
C LEU A 284 -6.06 -11.55 3.45
N ALA A 285 -4.78 -11.92 3.47
CA ALA A 285 -4.27 -13.05 4.26
C ALA A 285 -4.06 -12.72 5.75
N LYS A 286 -4.37 -11.49 6.18
CA LYS A 286 -4.15 -10.97 7.54
C LYS A 286 -2.71 -11.15 8.03
N LYS A 287 -1.73 -10.94 7.15
CA LYS A 287 -0.31 -11.07 7.47
C LYS A 287 0.33 -9.71 7.73
N PRO A 288 0.93 -9.49 8.92
CA PRO A 288 1.70 -8.28 9.16
C PRO A 288 2.91 -8.21 8.26
N PHE A 289 3.24 -7.00 7.83
CA PHE A 289 4.33 -6.77 6.90
C PHE A 289 5.11 -5.49 7.22
N VAL A 290 6.36 -5.46 6.77
CA VAL A 290 7.19 -4.26 6.72
C VAL A 290 7.65 -4.00 5.30
N ILE A 291 7.72 -2.72 4.92
CA ILE A 291 8.24 -2.28 3.63
C ILE A 291 9.52 -1.49 3.85
N LEU A 292 10.60 -1.93 3.21
CA LEU A 292 11.79 -1.13 2.99
C LEU A 292 11.68 -0.49 1.62
N GLN A 293 12.37 0.63 1.43
CA GLN A 293 12.43 1.30 0.16
C GLN A 293 13.73 0.95 -0.55
N GLY A 294 13.63 0.84 -1.87
CA GLY A 294 14.75 0.66 -2.77
C GLY A 294 15.02 1.88 -3.64
N THR A 295 15.88 1.68 -4.62
CA THR A 295 16.35 2.77 -5.50
C THR A 295 15.30 3.21 -6.51
N SER A 296 14.39 2.33 -6.88
CA SER A 296 13.32 2.55 -7.86
C SER A 296 12.03 3.06 -7.20
N ASP A 297 11.97 3.15 -5.87
CA ASP A 297 10.77 3.57 -5.14
C ASP A 297 10.56 5.09 -5.09
N PHE A 298 11.49 5.86 -5.68
CA PHE A 298 11.44 7.31 -5.68
C PHE A 298 11.53 7.87 -7.09
N SER A 299 10.67 8.84 -7.37
CA SER A 299 10.68 9.62 -8.60
C SER A 299 10.17 11.03 -8.31
N THR A 300 10.17 11.93 -9.30
CA THR A 300 9.50 13.24 -9.08
C THR A 300 8.01 13.11 -8.82
N GLN A 301 7.41 11.98 -9.16
CA GLN A 301 5.97 11.71 -8.98
C GLN A 301 5.67 11.08 -7.61
N CYS A 302 6.68 10.47 -7.00
CA CYS A 302 6.58 9.86 -5.69
C CYS A 302 7.84 10.11 -4.85
N SER A 303 7.74 11.07 -3.93
CA SER A 303 8.82 11.38 -3.01
C SER A 303 8.96 10.31 -1.92
N GLU A 304 10.14 10.23 -1.33
CA GLU A 304 10.41 9.30 -0.23
C GLU A 304 9.46 9.48 0.95
N ALA A 305 9.27 10.73 1.37
CA ALA A 305 8.35 11.07 2.44
C ALA A 305 6.90 10.65 2.12
N LYS A 306 6.47 10.76 0.87
CA LYS A 306 5.13 10.36 0.45
C LYS A 306 4.92 8.86 0.59
N VAL A 307 5.85 8.04 0.08
CA VAL A 307 5.78 6.57 0.21
C VAL A 307 5.80 6.17 1.69
N LEU A 308 6.72 6.73 2.48
CA LEU A 308 6.84 6.41 3.91
C LEU A 308 5.57 6.75 4.68
N ASN A 309 5.01 7.95 4.48
CA ASN A 309 3.79 8.37 5.16
C ASN A 309 2.60 7.50 4.73
N PHE A 310 2.48 7.22 3.43
CA PHE A 310 1.39 6.38 2.93
C PHE A 310 1.43 4.96 3.51
N VAL A 311 2.61 4.33 3.50
CA VAL A 311 2.85 2.98 3.99
C VAL A 311 2.59 2.87 5.50
N ARG A 312 3.02 3.87 6.29
CA ARG A 312 2.83 3.89 7.76
C ARG A 312 1.36 3.85 8.16
N ASP A 313 0.48 4.42 7.34
CA ASP A 313 -0.95 4.49 7.59
C ASP A 313 -1.72 3.27 7.04
N ARG A 314 -1.04 2.25 6.51
CA ARG A 314 -1.70 1.04 5.99
C ARG A 314 -1.94 0.00 7.10
N PRO A 315 -3.08 -0.71 7.07
CA PRO A 315 -3.34 -1.77 8.04
C PRO A 315 -2.31 -2.88 7.93
N LEU A 316 -1.98 -3.49 9.07
CA LEU A 316 -0.96 -4.54 9.21
C LEU A 316 0.49 -4.13 8.90
N CYS A 317 0.72 -2.88 8.50
CA CYS A 317 2.05 -2.36 8.25
C CYS A 317 2.73 -1.99 9.57
N VAL A 318 3.90 -2.56 9.85
CA VAL A 318 4.63 -2.31 11.11
C VAL A 318 5.60 -1.14 11.03
N ASN A 319 5.78 -0.50 9.86
CA ASN A 319 6.71 0.63 9.66
C ASN A 319 6.48 1.79 10.65
N ALA A 320 5.26 2.01 11.13
CA ALA A 320 4.93 3.06 12.09
C ALA A 320 5.33 2.68 13.53
N ILE A 321 5.25 1.40 13.88
CA ILE A 321 5.46 0.88 15.23
C ILE A 321 6.94 0.55 15.46
N ALA A 322 7.59 0.02 14.41
CA ALA A 322 8.95 -0.48 14.43
C ALA A 322 9.71 0.14 13.25
N PRO A 323 10.27 1.36 13.39
CA PRO A 323 10.94 2.02 12.26
C PRO A 323 12.26 1.37 11.85
N HIS A 324 12.93 0.65 12.75
CA HIS A 324 14.29 0.11 12.53
C HIS A 324 14.45 -1.39 12.81
N GLY A 325 13.42 -2.02 13.37
CA GLY A 325 13.47 -3.43 13.73
C GLY A 325 12.42 -3.81 14.76
N LEU A 326 12.23 -5.11 14.90
CA LEU A 326 11.23 -5.73 15.75
C LEU A 326 11.88 -6.81 16.61
N ALA A 327 11.79 -6.63 17.93
CA ALA A 327 12.17 -7.63 18.91
C ALA A 327 10.96 -8.48 19.27
N LEU A 328 11.12 -9.79 19.22
CA LEU A 328 10.09 -10.79 19.49
C LEU A 328 10.60 -11.78 20.53
N ARG A 329 9.67 -12.32 21.32
CA ARG A 329 9.93 -13.45 22.21
C ARG A 329 9.10 -14.63 21.74
N LEU A 330 9.77 -15.71 21.36
CA LEU A 330 9.12 -16.96 20.96
C LEU A 330 8.54 -17.67 22.18
N ARG A 331 7.62 -18.62 21.97
CA ARG A 331 6.88 -19.28 23.07
C ARG A 331 7.79 -19.91 24.14
N HIS A 332 8.89 -20.54 23.74
CA HIS A 332 9.87 -21.17 24.64
C HIS A 332 10.88 -20.18 25.25
N GLY A 333 10.74 -18.88 24.97
CA GLY A 333 11.49 -17.82 25.62
C GLY A 333 12.66 -17.28 24.82
N ALA A 334 13.02 -17.86 23.67
CA ALA A 334 14.06 -17.32 22.81
C ALA A 334 13.71 -15.93 22.28
N ARG A 335 14.74 -15.09 22.22
CA ARG A 335 14.70 -13.70 21.79
C ARG A 335 15.13 -13.64 20.32
N LEU A 336 14.20 -13.21 19.47
CA LEU A 336 14.44 -12.98 18.05
C LEU A 336 14.49 -11.48 17.80
N MET A 337 15.54 -11.00 17.15
CA MET A 337 15.62 -9.63 16.66
C MET A 337 15.61 -9.59 15.14
N LEU A 338 14.66 -8.85 14.59
CA LEU A 338 14.60 -8.54 13.17
C LEU A 338 15.03 -7.08 12.97
N HIS A 339 15.97 -6.84 12.07
CA HIS A 339 16.44 -5.50 11.72
C HIS A 339 16.07 -5.15 10.29
N TRP A 340 15.80 -3.88 10.03
CA TRP A 340 15.63 -3.39 8.66
C TRP A 340 16.24 -2.01 8.43
N GLY A 341 16.82 -1.85 7.23
CA GLY A 341 17.47 -0.62 6.80
C GLY A 341 18.87 -0.44 7.40
N ALA A 342 19.77 0.20 6.64
CA ALA A 342 21.18 0.35 7.03
C ALA A 342 21.40 1.36 8.19
N ILE A 343 20.59 2.41 8.27
CA ILE A 343 20.78 3.54 9.20
C ILE A 343 20.51 3.12 10.66
N GLY A 344 19.39 2.42 10.92
CA GLY A 344 19.03 1.94 12.25
C GLY A 344 20.02 0.91 12.84
N LEU A 345 20.84 0.29 11.98
CA LEU A 345 21.87 -0.68 12.34
C LEU A 345 23.20 -0.05 12.72
N VAL A 346 23.45 1.22 12.40
CA VAL A 346 24.73 1.91 12.66
C VAL A 346 24.60 2.92 13.80
N GLU A 347 23.47 3.61 13.92
CA GLU A 347 23.33 4.80 14.78
C GLU A 347 23.14 4.54 16.29
N ASN A 348 22.91 3.30 16.73
CA ASN A 348 22.61 3.03 18.16
C ASN A 348 23.74 2.25 18.85
N GLU A 349 24.71 2.94 19.47
CA GLU A 349 25.87 2.36 20.17
C GLU A 349 25.53 1.61 21.48
N SER A 350 24.26 1.52 21.87
CA SER A 350 23.85 0.71 23.02
C SER A 350 24.28 -0.74 22.81
N ALA A 351 24.79 -1.39 23.86
CA ALA A 351 25.14 -2.80 23.85
C ALA A 351 24.00 -3.61 23.19
N ALA A 352 24.34 -4.40 22.18
CA ALA A 352 23.35 -5.19 21.47
C ALA A 352 22.60 -6.05 22.48
N PRO A 353 21.25 -6.04 22.48
CA PRO A 353 20.49 -6.88 23.39
C PRO A 353 20.96 -8.32 23.18
N GLU A 354 21.17 -9.03 24.28
CA GLU A 354 21.47 -10.46 24.21
C GLU A 354 20.26 -11.13 23.54
N VAL A 355 20.49 -11.74 22.38
CA VAL A 355 19.45 -12.33 21.52
C VAL A 355 19.90 -13.71 21.07
N ASP A 356 18.96 -14.63 20.99
CA ASP A 356 19.18 -16.01 20.58
C ASP A 356 19.31 -16.11 19.06
N TYR A 357 18.53 -15.29 18.35
CA TYR A 357 18.48 -15.18 16.89
C TYR A 357 18.46 -13.74 16.42
N SER A 358 19.20 -13.41 15.36
CA SER A 358 19.18 -12.07 14.77
C SER A 358 19.33 -12.09 13.25
N LEU A 359 18.36 -11.51 12.56
CA LEU A 359 18.28 -11.42 11.11
C LEU A 359 18.15 -9.94 10.70
N ALA A 360 18.81 -9.54 9.62
CA ALA A 360 18.70 -8.20 9.06
C ALA A 360 18.23 -8.24 7.60
N PHE A 361 17.42 -7.26 7.23
CA PHE A 361 16.90 -7.09 5.88
C PHE A 361 17.27 -5.71 5.35
N MET A 362 17.69 -5.64 4.11
CA MET A 362 18.08 -4.40 3.44
C MET A 362 17.76 -4.47 1.96
N HIS A 363 17.76 -3.33 1.27
CA HIS A 363 17.53 -3.35 -0.18
C HIS A 363 18.82 -3.69 -0.95
N ARG A 364 19.87 -2.89 -0.76
CA ARG A 364 21.14 -3.06 -1.49
C ARG A 364 22.00 -4.19 -0.89
N PRO A 365 22.82 -4.89 -1.69
CA PRO A 365 23.84 -5.78 -1.16
C PRO A 365 24.99 -5.00 -0.49
N LEU A 366 25.63 -5.61 0.50
CA LEU A 366 26.91 -5.17 1.07
C LEU A 366 28.07 -5.67 0.19
N PRO A 367 29.27 -5.05 0.23
CA PRO A 367 30.42 -5.59 -0.48
C PRO A 367 30.79 -7.03 -0.10
N GLU A 368 30.51 -7.43 1.13
CA GLU A 368 30.79 -8.78 1.63
C GLU A 368 29.96 -9.86 0.93
N TYR A 369 28.93 -9.49 0.15
CA TYR A 369 28.26 -10.41 -0.77
C TYR A 369 29.18 -10.89 -1.91
N ARG A 370 30.41 -10.35 -2.02
CA ARG A 370 31.41 -10.70 -3.03
C ARG A 370 32.72 -11.13 -2.35
N PRO A 371 32.70 -12.21 -1.55
CA PRO A 371 33.88 -12.67 -0.86
C PRO A 371 34.95 -13.18 -1.83
N ARG A 372 36.21 -13.10 -1.41
CA ARG A 372 37.35 -13.67 -2.14
C ARG A 372 37.63 -15.08 -1.63
N GLY A 373 38.09 -15.96 -2.52
CA GLY A 373 38.49 -17.33 -2.15
C GLY A 373 37.37 -18.36 -2.28
N VAL A 374 37.43 -19.40 -1.45
CA VAL A 374 36.45 -20.50 -1.41
C VAL A 374 35.47 -20.22 -0.27
N PHE A 375 34.18 -20.24 -0.55
CA PHE A 375 33.14 -19.97 0.42
C PHE A 375 31.90 -20.82 0.15
N PRO A 376 31.10 -21.15 1.18
CA PRO A 376 29.80 -21.78 0.99
C PRO A 376 28.88 -20.91 0.13
N LEU A 377 28.20 -21.54 -0.82
CA LEU A 377 27.21 -20.92 -1.67
C LEU A 377 26.12 -21.94 -2.02
N VAL A 378 24.86 -21.55 -1.85
CA VAL A 378 23.70 -22.35 -2.24
C VAL A 378 22.75 -21.47 -3.02
N GLY A 379 22.46 -21.85 -4.27
CA GLY A 379 21.59 -21.13 -5.20
C GLY A 379 22.34 -20.54 -6.40
N SER A 380 21.74 -19.53 -7.04
CA SER A 380 22.23 -18.95 -8.29
C SER A 380 22.97 -17.63 -8.07
N TYR A 381 24.20 -17.52 -8.58
CA TYR A 381 25.05 -16.34 -8.41
C TYR A 381 25.67 -15.90 -9.75
N ARG A 382 24.86 -15.14 -10.51
CA ARG A 382 25.08 -14.80 -11.92
C ARG A 382 25.71 -13.43 -12.13
N GLU A 383 25.57 -12.52 -11.18
CA GLU A 383 26.21 -11.21 -11.20
C GLU A 383 27.34 -11.20 -10.18
N ARG A 384 28.58 -11.37 -10.64
CA ARG A 384 29.77 -11.47 -9.77
C ARG A 384 30.62 -10.21 -9.76
N VAL A 385 30.39 -9.30 -10.69
CA VAL A 385 31.18 -8.06 -10.84
C VAL A 385 30.45 -6.92 -10.14
N VAL A 386 31.18 -6.17 -9.32
CA VAL A 386 30.61 -5.03 -8.60
C VAL A 386 30.71 -3.81 -9.50
N ASP A 387 29.65 -3.00 -9.59
CA ASP A 387 29.83 -1.62 -10.03
C ASP A 387 30.68 -0.93 -8.96
N GLU A 388 31.96 -0.63 -9.27
CA GLU A 388 32.92 -0.07 -8.32
C GLU A 388 32.39 1.18 -7.60
N LYS A 389 31.44 1.90 -8.21
CA LYS A 389 30.77 3.06 -7.59
C LYS A 389 29.86 2.71 -6.40
N LEU A 390 29.36 1.47 -6.30
CA LEU A 390 28.58 0.96 -5.18
C LEU A 390 29.45 0.68 -3.94
N LEU A 391 30.74 0.41 -4.14
CA LEU A 391 31.66 0.04 -3.05
C LEU A 391 32.12 1.26 -2.23
N GLU A 392 32.26 2.43 -2.86
CA GLU A 392 32.99 3.56 -2.26
C GLU A 392 32.20 4.39 -1.23
N LYS A 393 30.85 4.32 -1.21
CA LYS A 393 30.03 5.23 -0.38
C LYS A 393 29.24 4.61 0.77
N GLU A 394 28.93 3.30 0.74
CA GLU A 394 27.94 2.71 1.68
C GLU A 394 28.49 1.60 2.60
N SER A 395 29.79 1.29 2.55
CA SER A 395 30.26 -0.01 3.04
C SER A 395 31.28 -0.02 4.19
N SER A 396 31.93 1.08 4.53
CA SER A 396 32.95 1.08 5.59
C SER A 396 32.31 1.08 6.99
N GLY A 397 31.82 -0.08 7.42
CA GLY A 397 31.48 -0.34 8.82
C GLY A 397 30.11 -0.98 9.07
N VAL A 398 29.21 -1.03 8.09
CA VAL A 398 27.87 -1.62 8.27
C VAL A 398 27.99 -3.12 8.58
N TYR A 399 28.76 -3.87 7.80
CA TYR A 399 29.00 -5.30 8.05
C TYR A 399 29.66 -5.55 9.41
N THR A 400 30.66 -4.73 9.77
CA THR A 400 31.30 -4.78 11.09
C THR A 400 30.32 -4.47 12.22
N ALA A 401 29.43 -3.50 12.02
CA ALA A 401 28.40 -3.13 12.99
C ALA A 401 27.35 -4.24 13.16
N LEU A 402 26.98 -4.91 12.08
CA LEU A 402 26.13 -6.09 12.07
C LEU A 402 26.78 -7.25 12.82
N LEU A 403 28.06 -7.53 12.55
CA LEU A 403 28.82 -8.56 13.27
C LEU A 403 28.89 -8.27 14.78
N LYS A 404 29.21 -7.03 15.17
CA LYS A 404 29.25 -6.60 16.59
C LYS A 404 27.90 -6.71 17.29
N ARG A 405 26.81 -6.48 16.56
CA ARG A 405 25.43 -6.70 17.06
C ARG A 405 25.02 -8.16 17.06
N GLY A 406 25.88 -9.03 16.56
CA GLY A 406 25.57 -10.41 16.37
C GLY A 406 24.38 -10.59 15.44
N VAL A 407 24.37 -9.98 14.27
CA VAL A 407 23.46 -10.45 13.21
C VAL A 407 24.02 -11.75 12.64
N GLN A 408 23.16 -12.76 12.46
CA GLN A 408 23.55 -14.08 11.95
C GLN A 408 23.26 -14.23 10.46
N VAL A 409 22.20 -13.57 9.99
CA VAL A 409 21.79 -13.60 8.59
C VAL A 409 21.44 -12.18 8.14
N VAL A 410 21.93 -11.78 6.97
CA VAL A 410 21.49 -10.57 6.27
C VAL A 410 20.89 -11.00 4.94
N SER A 411 19.73 -10.47 4.59
CA SER A 411 19.16 -10.68 3.27
C SER A 411 18.86 -9.37 2.55
N CYS A 412 19.07 -9.37 1.23
CA CYS A 412 18.87 -8.20 0.38
C CYS A 412 18.15 -8.51 -0.93
N GLY A 413 17.67 -7.43 -1.57
CA GLY A 413 17.10 -7.42 -2.91
C GLY A 413 18.05 -6.80 -3.94
N SER A 414 17.52 -5.93 -4.80
CA SER A 414 18.24 -5.04 -5.74
C SER A 414 18.92 -5.73 -6.91
N GLU A 415 19.45 -6.95 -6.75
CA GLU A 415 20.12 -7.70 -7.82
C GLU A 415 19.23 -8.84 -8.32
N HIS A 416 18.58 -8.64 -9.47
CA HIS A 416 17.54 -9.55 -9.95
C HIS A 416 18.07 -10.90 -10.42
N ASN A 417 19.36 -11.03 -10.75
CA ASN A 417 19.93 -12.27 -11.29
C ASN A 417 20.69 -13.09 -10.26
N ASN A 418 20.84 -12.55 -9.04
CA ASN A 418 21.41 -13.26 -7.90
C ASN A 418 20.29 -13.75 -6.98
N ASP A 419 20.31 -15.04 -6.70
CA ASP A 419 19.31 -15.71 -5.87
C ASP A 419 19.97 -16.89 -5.14
N CYS A 420 20.87 -16.56 -4.22
CA CYS A 420 21.66 -17.50 -3.43
C CYS A 420 21.86 -17.00 -2.00
N CYS A 421 22.25 -17.90 -1.10
CA CYS A 421 22.91 -17.53 0.14
C CYS A 421 24.37 -17.94 0.07
N LEU A 422 25.25 -17.09 0.59
CA LEU A 422 26.68 -17.31 0.69
C LEU A 422 27.19 -16.89 2.06
N LYS A 423 28.35 -17.43 2.46
CA LYS A 423 28.94 -17.11 3.76
C LYS A 423 30.42 -16.76 3.62
N PRO A 424 30.82 -15.49 3.82
CA PRO A 424 32.24 -15.14 3.99
C PRO A 424 32.85 -15.85 5.22
N ASP A 425 34.17 -16.07 5.19
CA ASP A 425 34.90 -16.77 6.26
C ASP A 425 34.62 -16.18 7.65
N ASN A 426 34.18 -17.03 8.58
CA ASN A 426 33.76 -16.68 9.96
C ASN A 426 32.71 -15.54 10.07
N GLY A 427 31.95 -15.31 8.99
CA GLY A 427 31.01 -14.20 8.90
C GLY A 427 29.53 -14.55 9.03
N ILE A 428 28.72 -13.54 8.72
CA ILE A 428 27.25 -13.56 8.63
C ILE A 428 26.86 -14.32 7.36
N TRP A 429 25.74 -15.05 7.37
CA TRP A 429 25.14 -15.54 6.13
C TRP A 429 24.50 -14.39 5.34
N LEU A 430 24.84 -14.28 4.06
CA LEU A 430 24.40 -13.21 3.17
C LEU A 430 23.52 -13.80 2.07
N CYS A 431 22.27 -13.39 2.00
CA CYS A 431 21.26 -14.00 1.13
C CYS A 431 20.65 -12.98 0.15
N PHE A 432 20.81 -13.20 -1.15
CA PHE A 432 20.02 -12.52 -2.17
C PHE A 432 18.63 -13.13 -2.25
N ALA A 433 17.59 -12.30 -2.32
CA ALA A 433 16.20 -12.75 -2.41
C ALA A 433 15.71 -12.99 -3.85
N GLY A 434 16.53 -12.70 -4.86
CA GLY A 434 16.16 -12.84 -6.26
C GLY A 434 15.23 -11.71 -6.69
N VAL A 435 14.14 -12.06 -7.35
CA VAL A 435 13.18 -11.11 -7.93
C VAL A 435 11.77 -11.67 -7.84
N SER A 436 10.84 -10.92 -7.24
CA SER A 436 9.45 -11.36 -7.06
C SER A 436 8.50 -10.82 -8.14
N GLY A 437 8.91 -9.79 -8.87
CA GLY A 437 8.13 -9.22 -9.99
C GLY A 437 8.25 -10.05 -11.26
N VAL A 438 7.12 -10.56 -11.78
CA VAL A 438 7.10 -11.25 -13.08
C VAL A 438 7.52 -10.32 -14.23
N GLY A 439 7.13 -9.04 -14.15
CA GLY A 439 7.46 -8.01 -15.12
C GLY A 439 8.79 -7.31 -14.88
N ALA A 440 9.52 -7.65 -13.81
CA ALA A 440 10.83 -7.08 -13.52
C ALA A 440 11.87 -7.61 -14.51
N GLU A 441 12.75 -6.72 -14.96
CA GLU A 441 13.82 -7.04 -15.91
C GLU A 441 14.83 -7.98 -15.28
N ARG A 442 15.16 -9.07 -15.96
CA ARG A 442 16.12 -10.07 -15.50
C ARG A 442 16.67 -10.85 -16.70
N MET A 443 17.80 -11.50 -16.49
CA MET A 443 18.41 -12.42 -17.46
C MET A 443 17.48 -13.59 -17.75
N ASP A 444 17.60 -14.12 -18.96
CA ASP A 444 16.85 -15.31 -19.36
C ASP A 444 17.16 -16.52 -18.46
N GLY A 445 16.14 -17.33 -18.20
CA GLY A 445 16.20 -18.47 -17.29
C GLY A 445 16.36 -18.12 -15.80
N VAL A 446 16.23 -16.85 -15.39
CA VAL A 446 16.09 -16.48 -13.97
C VAL A 446 14.63 -16.63 -13.55
N ALA A 447 14.40 -17.46 -12.54
CA ALA A 447 13.07 -17.73 -11.99
C ALA A 447 12.57 -16.53 -11.16
N VAL A 448 11.25 -16.37 -11.11
CA VAL A 448 10.61 -15.39 -10.23
C VAL A 448 10.42 -16.08 -8.89
N THR A 449 10.99 -15.52 -7.83
CA THR A 449 11.08 -16.19 -6.54
C THR A 449 10.66 -15.30 -5.37
N VAL A 450 10.34 -15.96 -4.27
CA VAL A 450 10.27 -15.38 -2.93
C VAL A 450 11.11 -16.25 -2.00
N ARG A 451 11.82 -15.61 -1.08
CA ARG A 451 12.67 -16.30 -0.12
C ARG A 451 11.94 -16.45 1.21
N MET A 452 12.05 -17.63 1.80
CA MET A 452 11.47 -17.95 3.09
C MET A 452 12.57 -18.05 4.15
N PHE A 453 12.25 -17.68 5.37
CA PHE A 453 13.06 -17.98 6.56
C PHE A 453 12.18 -18.60 7.64
N LYS A 454 12.71 -19.54 8.40
CA LYS A 454 12.06 -20.07 9.60
C LYS A 454 13.06 -20.07 10.73
N VAL A 455 12.73 -19.37 11.81
CA VAL A 455 13.40 -19.49 13.10
C VAL A 455 12.67 -20.58 13.88
N ASP A 456 13.38 -21.64 14.24
CA ASP A 456 12.83 -22.82 14.92
C ASP A 456 13.57 -23.00 16.25
N ASP A 457 12.93 -22.58 17.35
CA ASP A 457 13.56 -22.57 18.67
C ASP A 457 13.70 -23.98 19.25
N GLU A 458 12.77 -24.89 18.92
CA GLU A 458 12.84 -26.28 19.35
C GLU A 458 14.07 -26.98 18.77
N LYS A 459 14.40 -26.68 17.51
CA LYS A 459 15.60 -27.22 16.86
C LYS A 459 16.86 -26.44 17.13
N GLY A 460 16.75 -25.19 17.58
CA GLY A 460 17.90 -24.33 17.73
C GLY A 460 18.45 -23.80 16.40
N GLU A 461 17.61 -23.63 15.37
CA GLU A 461 18.07 -23.39 13.99
C GLU A 461 17.32 -22.26 13.28
N VAL A 462 17.98 -21.60 12.31
CA VAL A 462 17.34 -20.77 11.30
C VAL A 462 17.55 -21.42 9.94
N THR A 463 16.46 -21.66 9.22
CA THR A 463 16.48 -22.26 7.88
C THR A 463 15.94 -21.29 6.83
N THR A 464 16.41 -21.41 5.60
CA THR A 464 15.91 -20.66 4.45
C THR A 464 15.72 -21.55 3.24
N TRP A 465 14.73 -21.22 2.41
CA TRP A 465 14.44 -21.88 1.15
C TRP A 465 13.71 -20.92 0.22
N LYS A 466 13.40 -21.36 -0.99
CA LYS A 466 12.71 -20.51 -1.98
C LYS A 466 11.46 -21.18 -2.51
N ARG A 467 10.52 -20.32 -2.93
CA ARG A 467 9.37 -20.69 -3.77
C ARG A 467 9.48 -19.97 -5.10
N MET A 468 9.09 -20.65 -6.17
CA MET A 468 9.17 -20.12 -7.53
C MET A 468 7.77 -19.97 -8.12
N ALA A 469 7.55 -18.95 -8.95
CA ALA A 469 6.27 -18.76 -9.62
C ALA A 469 5.99 -19.88 -10.63
N GLN A 470 7.04 -20.43 -11.25
CA GLN A 470 6.97 -21.43 -12.31
C GLN A 470 6.94 -22.88 -11.79
N ASN A 471 7.35 -23.13 -10.53
CA ASN A 471 7.44 -24.48 -9.96
C ASN A 471 6.91 -24.47 -8.51
N PRO A 472 5.96 -25.35 -8.15
CA PRO A 472 5.46 -25.46 -6.78
C PRO A 472 6.48 -25.97 -5.75
N GLU A 473 7.57 -26.61 -6.17
CA GLU A 473 8.55 -27.23 -5.27
C GLU A 473 9.34 -26.24 -4.42
N VAL A 474 9.85 -26.74 -3.28
CA VAL A 474 10.86 -26.06 -2.47
C VAL A 474 12.20 -26.24 -3.15
N VAL A 475 12.99 -25.17 -3.27
CA VAL A 475 14.38 -25.26 -3.73
C VAL A 475 15.34 -24.58 -2.76
N ASP A 476 16.60 -25.01 -2.80
CA ASP A 476 17.72 -24.45 -2.04
C ASP A 476 17.48 -24.35 -0.52
N TYR A 477 16.86 -25.39 0.06
CA TYR A 477 16.67 -25.51 1.50
C TYR A 477 18.01 -25.67 2.23
N GLN A 478 18.26 -24.84 3.23
CA GLN A 478 19.52 -24.85 3.99
C GLN A 478 19.38 -24.22 5.38
N VAL A 479 20.29 -24.61 6.29
CA VAL A 479 20.46 -23.99 7.62
C VAL A 479 21.43 -22.81 7.50
N VAL A 480 21.02 -21.64 7.98
CA VAL A 480 21.79 -20.38 7.91
C VAL A 480 22.10 -19.77 9.27
N ALA A 481 21.57 -20.31 10.37
CA ALA A 481 22.05 -19.96 11.69
C ALA A 481 21.68 -21.05 12.70
N THR A 482 22.36 -21.05 13.84
CA THR A 482 22.02 -21.85 15.01
C THR A 482 21.83 -20.95 16.22
N LYS A 483 21.13 -21.43 17.25
CA LYS A 483 20.88 -20.70 18.47
C LYS A 483 22.18 -20.32 19.18
N ARG A 484 22.24 -19.10 19.69
CA ARG A 484 23.38 -18.64 20.48
C ARG A 484 23.41 -19.25 21.88
N GLY A 485 24.60 -19.43 22.43
CA GLY A 485 24.82 -19.94 23.78
C GLY A 485 24.86 -21.47 23.92
N GLU A 486 24.35 -22.25 22.96
CA GLU A 486 24.41 -23.72 23.04
C GLU A 486 25.78 -24.33 22.69
N HIS A 487 26.64 -23.59 21.99
CA HIS A 487 27.97 -24.10 21.60
C HIS A 487 29.05 -23.89 22.67
N GLU A 488 28.87 -22.96 23.60
CA GLU A 488 29.82 -22.69 24.70
C GLU A 488 29.72 -23.73 25.83
N SER A 489 28.56 -24.37 26.00
CA SER A 489 28.37 -25.44 27.00
C SER A 489 28.98 -26.78 26.57
N LYS A 490 29.00 -27.10 25.27
CA LYS A 490 29.63 -28.34 24.77
C LYS A 490 31.14 -28.27 24.64
N THR A 491 31.71 -27.09 24.31
CA THR A 491 33.17 -26.92 24.19
C THR A 491 33.88 -26.76 25.55
N SER A 492 33.16 -26.37 26.60
CA SER A 492 33.70 -26.35 27.97
C SER A 492 33.67 -27.74 28.65
N ALA A 493 32.73 -28.62 28.27
CA ALA A 493 32.69 -30.00 28.75
C ALA A 493 33.84 -30.87 28.20
N ASP A 494 34.23 -30.69 26.93
CA ASP A 494 35.32 -31.46 26.29
C ASP A 494 36.73 -30.96 26.64
N ARG A 495 36.86 -29.80 27.29
CA ARG A 495 38.16 -29.27 27.77
C ARG A 495 38.41 -29.51 29.26
N GLY A 496 37.45 -30.09 29.98
CA GLY A 496 37.57 -30.46 31.40
C GLY A 496 37.99 -31.91 31.66
N GLY A 497 38.21 -32.70 30.61
CA GLY A 497 38.59 -34.11 30.68
C GLY A 497 39.78 -34.42 29.79
N ALA A 498 40.94 -33.83 30.08
CA ALA A 498 42.24 -34.26 29.57
C ALA A 498 43.30 -34.06 30.66
#